data_AF-A0A349K6B0-F1
#
_entry.id   AF-A0A349K6B0-F1
#
_cell.length_a   1.000
_cell.length_b   1.000
_cell.length_c   1.000
_cell.angle_alpha   90.00
_cell.angle_beta   90.00
_cell.angle_gamma   90.00
#
_symmetry.space_group_name_H-M   'P 1'
#
loop_
_entity.id
_entity.type
_entity.pdbx_description
1 polymer ?
#
loop_
_entity_poly.entity_id
_entity_poly.type
_entity_poly.pdbx_seq_one_letter_code
_entity_poly.pdbx_strand_id
1 'polypeptide(L)' 'MPSIAGLGHVGIYTHDLSKMRDFYSRVMGLEITDEEIEERGIVFMSSNPEEEHHE' A
#
# COMPACT_ATOMS: atom_id res chain seq x y z
N MET A 1 13.28 14.45 -23.58
CA MET A 1 13.53 15.08 -22.27
C MET A 1 12.93 14.16 -21.22
N PRO A 2 13.63 13.82 -20.13
CA PRO A 2 13.02 13.04 -19.05
C PRO A 2 11.91 13.87 -18.39
N SER A 3 10.81 13.21 -18.03
CA SER A 3 9.68 13.79 -17.31
C SER A 3 9.11 12.77 -16.34
N ILE A 4 8.51 13.25 -15.25
CA ILE A 4 7.82 12.38 -14.30
C ILE A 4 6.53 11.86 -14.96
N ALA A 5 6.37 10.53 -15.01
CA ALA A 5 5.21 9.88 -15.62
C ALA A 5 4.01 9.80 -14.66
N GLY A 6 4.27 9.72 -13.35
CA GLY A 6 3.25 9.60 -12.31
C GLY A 6 3.86 9.56 -10.92
N LEU A 7 3.00 9.38 -9.91
CA LEU A 7 3.42 9.01 -8.56
C LEU A 7 3.53 7.48 -8.51
N GLY A 8 4.65 6.94 -8.02
CA GLY A 8 4.78 5.49 -7.78
C GLY A 8 4.02 5.07 -6.52
N HIS A 9 4.49 5.47 -5.33
CA HIS A 9 3.86 5.10 -4.06
C HIS A 9 3.62 6.29 -3.12
N VAL A 10 2.64 6.12 -2.22
CA VAL A 10 2.34 7.04 -1.11
C VAL A 10 2.42 6.28 0.21
N GLY A 11 3.33 6.71 1.09
CA GLY A 11 3.40 6.20 2.46
C GLY A 11 2.49 6.99 3.40
N ILE A 12 1.67 6.29 4.19
CA ILE A 12 0.75 6.89 5.16
C ILE A 12 1.09 6.40 6.56
N TYR A 13 1.45 7.31 7.47
CA TYR A 13 1.60 7.01 8.88
C TYR A 13 0.23 6.90 9.58
N THR A 14 0.07 5.92 10.47
CA THR A 14 -1.16 5.72 11.24
C THR A 14 -0.85 5.37 12.69
N HIS A 15 -1.79 5.69 13.57
CA HIS A 15 -1.76 5.31 14.98
C HIS A 15 -2.33 3.90 15.23
N ASP A 16 -3.18 3.40 14.34
CA ASP A 16 -3.81 2.08 14.44
C ASP A 16 -3.70 1.37 13.09
N LEU A 17 -2.67 0.53 12.96
CA LEU A 17 -2.36 -0.16 11.72
C LEU A 17 -3.45 -1.16 11.36
N SER A 18 -3.98 -1.90 12.33
CA SER A 18 -5.01 -2.90 12.11
C SER A 18 -6.30 -2.28 11.57
N LYS A 19 -6.73 -1.13 12.09
CA LYS A 19 -7.91 -0.43 11.55
C LYS A 19 -7.67 0.12 10.14
N MET A 20 -6.51 0.70 9.88
CA MET A 20 -6.24 1.25 8.54
C MET A 20 -6.08 0.15 7.49
N ARG A 21 -5.42 -0.96 7.84
CA ARG A 21 -5.37 -2.16 7.01
C ARG A 21 -6.77 -2.67 6.67
N ASP A 22 -7.66 -2.77 7.66
CA ASP A 22 -9.04 -3.21 7.42
C ASP A 22 -9.82 -2.25 6.52
N PHE A 23 -9.70 -0.94 6.76
CA PHE A 23 -10.36 0.08 5.96
C PHE A 23 -9.90 0.05 4.49
N TYR A 24 -8.59 0.10 4.25
CA TYR A 24 -8.06 0.15 2.89
C TYR A 24 -8.29 -1.16 2.12
N SER A 25 -8.30 -2.31 2.80
CA SER A 25 -8.62 -3.58 2.13
C SER A 25 -10.12 -3.78 1.92
N ARG A 26 -10.96 -3.70 2.96
CA ARG A 26 -12.38 -4.06 2.84
C ARG A 26 -13.28 -2.94 2.34
N VAL A 27 -12.98 -1.69 2.67
CA VAL A 27 -13.83 -0.54 2.28
C VAL A 27 -13.36 0.04 0.96
N MET A 28 -12.06 0.27 0.81
CA MET A 28 -11.49 0.83 -0.41
C MET A 28 -11.20 -0.22 -1.48
N GLY A 29 -11.06 -1.50 -1.10
CA GLY A 29 -10.84 -2.60 -2.04
C GLY A 29 -9.39 -2.75 -2.52
N LEU A 30 -8.40 -2.20 -1.79
CA LEU A 30 -7.00 -2.41 -2.13
C LEU A 30 -6.57 -3.82 -1.73
N GLU A 31 -5.77 -4.45 -2.59
CA GLU A 31 -5.19 -5.76 -2.31
C GLU A 31 -3.93 -5.60 -1.45
N ILE A 32 -3.79 -6.45 -0.44
CA ILE A 32 -2.57 -6.52 0.37
C ILE A 32 -1.53 -7.32 -0.40
N THR A 33 -0.42 -6.69 -0.76
CA THR A 33 0.64 -7.32 -1.55
C THR A 33 1.77 -7.84 -0.68
N ASP A 34 2.07 -7.15 0.43
CA ASP A 34 3.07 -7.56 1.43
C ASP A 34 2.71 -6.97 2.80
N GLU A 35 3.08 -7.65 3.89
CA GLU A 35 2.88 -7.15 5.25
C GLU A 35 3.89 -7.71 6.26
N GLU A 36 4.40 -6.83 7.12
CA GLU A 36 5.29 -7.17 8.22
C GLU A 36 4.84 -6.39 9.47
N ILE A 37 3.74 -6.86 10.06
CA ILE A 37 3.01 -6.13 11.10
C ILE A 37 3.74 -6.18 12.46
N GLU A 38 4.26 -7.33 12.85
CA GLU A 38 4.79 -7.53 14.21
C GLU A 38 6.12 -6.82 14.45
N GLU A 39 7.05 -6.91 13.48
CA GLU A 39 8.40 -6.35 13.64
C GLU A 39 8.51 -4.91 13.12
N ARG A 40 7.80 -4.58 12.03
CA ARG A 40 7.95 -3.29 11.34
C ARG A 40 6.70 -2.42 11.34
N GLY A 41 5.53 -2.97 11.64
CA GLY A 41 4.27 -2.23 11.62
C GLY A 41 3.95 -1.65 10.24
N ILE A 42 4.22 -2.39 9.17
CA ILE A 42 4.03 -1.94 7.79
C ILE A 42 3.15 -2.89 6.98
N VAL A 43 2.34 -2.33 6.09
CA VAL A 43 1.49 -3.05 5.14
C VAL A 43 1.59 -2.34 3.80
N PHE A 44 1.86 -3.09 2.73
CA PHE A 44 1.84 -2.61 1.35
C PHE A 44 0.55 -3.05 0.67
N MET A 45 -0.02 -2.15 -0.11
CA MET A 45 -1.31 -2.35 -0.75
C MET A 45 -1.31 -1.77 -2.16
N SER A 46 -2.03 -2.42 -3.08
CA SER A 46 -2.16 -1.96 -4.47
C SER A 46 -3.60 -2.10 -4.97
N SER A 47 -4.02 -1.19 -5.86
CA SER A 47 -5.24 -1.34 -6.65
C SER A 47 -5.01 -2.09 -7.96
N ASN A 48 -3.74 -2.36 -8.31
CA ASN A 48 -3.31 -3.03 -9.53
C ASN A 48 -2.01 -3.83 -9.28
N PRO A 49 -2.07 -4.91 -8.48
CA PRO A 49 -0.87 -5.62 -8.01
C PRO A 49 0.00 -6.14 -9.16
N GLU A 50 -0.61 -6.64 -10.24
CA GLU A 50 0.11 -7.21 -11.40
C GLU A 50 1.03 -6.21 -12.12
N GLU A 51 0.66 -4.93 -12.17
CA GLU A 51 1.46 -3.88 -12.79
C GLU A 51 2.54 -3.33 -11.83
N GLU A 52 2.19 -3.20 -10.56
CA GLU A 52 3.01 -2.54 -9.52
C GLU A 52 4.04 -3.47 -8.86
N HIS A 53 3.93 -4.80 -8.98
CA HIS A 53 4.91 -5.74 -8.44
C HIS A 53 6.32 -5.64 -9.07
N HIS A 54 6.49 -4.83 -10.13
CA HIS A 54 7.73 -4.65 -10.89
C HIS A 54 8.29 -3.22 -10.87
N GLU A 55 7.74 -2.29 -10.07
CA GLU A 55 8.33 -0.96 -9.82
C GLU A 55 9.42 -0.97 -8.73
#